data_AF-H1LUD4-F1
#
_entry.id   AF-H1LUD4-F1
#
_cell.length_a   1.000
_cell.length_b   1.000
_cell.length_c   1.000
_cell.angle_alpha   90.00
_cell.angle_beta   90.00
_cell.angle_gamma   90.00
#
_symmetry.space_group_name_H-M   'P 1'
#
loop_
_entity.id
_entity.type
_entity.pdbx_description
1 polymer ?
#
loop_
_entity_poly.entity_id
_entity_poly.type
_entity_poly.pdbx_seq_one_letter_code
_entity_poly.pdbx_strand_id
1 'polypeptide(L)'
;MRIKQRGLFIVISVILLMWLTGCGKKTVALDDYIKVSATGYDSIGTAEVSLDYKKFEKDYGKKIKFNKKESRHDFVKEHSLKSSMDDSKLLLDTCVQTEIDNDKHLSNGDVINVKVSCDEELAKEYFGVKLNYSDIEYEVDGLEEVDKFNPFDYITVEFSGTSPYVNAHINEDSGRKELKDIYFEAEKNSNIKLGEEVEVRAKQNISNREFVEKYGSIISETSKKYKCEGVDFYIKSTTDIPESSMNELISAGESKIRDYINDNWSKPENLISIKYEGNYVLSLKEDNTTWGLYDNYVYMVYKIQATNPDPVENVEYYDYVCFSNLILSTKGEWSFGLGGYTQKSDDFDDNSSFMVGNYRYGGYQDLKSLMYGEIVPNLDNYNYTTTLSPN
;
A
#
# COMPACT_ATOMS: atom_id res chain seq x y z
N MET A 1 64.62 -61.99 -11.30
CA MET A 1 63.54 -61.29 -10.57
C MET A 1 64.04 -61.00 -9.15
N ARG A 2 64.58 -59.80 -8.90
CA ARG A 2 63.89 -58.61 -8.33
C ARG A 2 63.39 -58.90 -6.91
N ILE A 3 64.28 -58.80 -5.91
CA ILE A 3 64.61 -57.60 -5.10
C ILE A 3 63.50 -57.23 -4.09
N LYS A 4 63.70 -57.76 -2.88
CA LYS A 4 63.70 -57.15 -1.54
C LYS A 4 62.43 -56.45 -1.01
N GLN A 5 61.86 -57.13 -0.01
CA GLN A 5 61.38 -56.57 1.26
C GLN A 5 62.32 -55.47 1.81
N ARG A 6 62.08 -54.21 1.46
CA ARG A 6 62.55 -53.00 2.16
C ARG A 6 61.58 -51.87 1.82
N GLY A 7 60.51 -51.73 2.59
CA GLY A 7 59.50 -50.69 2.32
C GLY A 7 58.59 -50.32 3.48
N LEU A 8 58.51 -51.13 4.54
CA LEU A 8 57.56 -50.89 5.64
C LEU A 8 58.19 -50.31 6.93
N PHE A 9 59.52 -50.33 7.06
CA PHE A 9 60.22 -49.76 8.23
C PHE A 9 60.82 -48.37 8.02
N ILE A 10 60.59 -47.74 6.85
CA ILE A 10 61.13 -46.40 6.56
C ILE A 10 60.02 -45.33 6.58
N VAL A 11 58.76 -45.67 6.32
CA VAL A 11 57.66 -44.68 6.34
C VAL A 11 57.22 -44.33 7.77
N ILE A 12 57.24 -45.29 8.70
CA ILE A 12 56.91 -45.04 10.12
C ILE A 12 58.10 -44.36 10.86
N SER A 13 59.33 -44.60 10.40
CA SER A 13 60.54 -44.00 10.99
C SER A 13 60.76 -42.55 10.55
N VAL A 14 60.27 -42.14 9.38
CA VAL A 14 60.37 -40.75 8.89
C VAL A 14 59.29 -39.84 9.50
N ILE A 15 58.14 -40.40 9.91
CA ILE A 15 57.09 -39.64 10.61
C ILE A 15 57.47 -39.40 12.09
N LEU A 16 58.26 -40.29 12.71
CA LEU A 16 58.75 -40.10 14.08
C LEU A 16 60.00 -39.20 14.20
N LEU A 17 60.75 -38.97 13.11
CA LEU A 17 61.98 -38.17 13.10
C LEU A 17 61.75 -36.67 12.80
N MET A 18 60.54 -36.24 12.45
CA MET A 18 60.18 -34.81 12.33
C MET A 18 59.84 -34.13 13.67
N TRP A 19 59.91 -34.84 14.79
CA TRP A 19 59.69 -34.28 16.14
C TRP A 19 60.98 -33.75 16.81
N LEU A 20 62.13 -33.80 16.14
CA LEU A 20 63.40 -33.38 16.73
C LEU A 20 64.24 -32.51 15.76
N THR A 21 63.71 -31.35 15.39
CA THR A 21 64.51 -30.16 15.07
C THR A 21 63.73 -28.91 15.49
N GLY A 22 64.32 -28.11 16.40
CA GLY A 22 63.80 -26.81 16.79
C GLY A 22 63.62 -25.87 15.58
N CYS A 23 62.69 -24.92 15.72
CA CYS A 23 62.20 -23.96 14.70
C CYS A 23 61.16 -24.47 13.67
N GLY A 24 60.34 -25.45 14.02
CA GLY A 24 59.10 -25.74 13.29
C GLY A 24 57.98 -24.76 13.70
N LYS A 25 57.49 -23.92 12.76
CA LYS A 25 56.32 -23.04 12.98
C LYS A 25 55.13 -23.88 13.45
N LYS A 26 54.50 -23.53 14.57
CA LYS A 26 53.32 -24.25 15.09
C LYS A 26 52.11 -23.85 14.24
N THR A 27 51.53 -24.80 13.52
CA THR A 27 50.28 -24.58 12.77
C THR A 27 49.06 -24.86 13.65
N VAL A 28 48.09 -23.95 13.62
CA VAL A 28 46.83 -24.03 14.38
C VAL A 28 45.68 -23.95 13.38
N ALA A 29 44.82 -24.97 13.36
CA ALA A 29 43.57 -24.94 12.60
C ALA A 29 42.49 -24.26 13.44
N LEU A 30 41.94 -23.14 12.97
CA LEU A 30 40.96 -22.34 13.74
C LEU A 30 39.52 -22.85 13.61
N ASP A 31 39.20 -23.57 12.53
CA ASP A 31 37.85 -24.04 12.24
C ASP A 31 37.22 -24.82 13.42
N ASP A 32 38.03 -25.56 14.18
CA ASP A 32 37.61 -26.32 15.36
C ASP A 32 37.19 -25.47 16.58
N TYR A 33 37.41 -24.15 16.53
CA TYR A 33 37.25 -23.22 17.63
C TYR A 33 36.31 -22.06 17.30
N ILE A 34 35.80 -21.97 16.08
CA ILE A 34 34.77 -21.00 15.70
C ILE A 34 33.42 -21.74 15.75
N LYS A 35 32.47 -21.18 16.48
CA LYS A 35 31.12 -21.74 16.64
C LYS A 35 30.11 -20.74 16.12
N VAL A 36 29.26 -21.21 15.21
CA VAL A 36 28.06 -20.50 14.76
C VAL A 36 26.86 -21.17 15.39
N SER A 37 25.92 -20.38 15.90
CA SER A 37 24.65 -20.89 16.44
C SER A 37 23.51 -19.96 16.09
N ALA A 38 22.37 -20.51 15.70
CA ALA A 38 21.12 -19.80 15.55
C ALA A 38 20.18 -20.06 16.74
N THR A 39 19.41 -19.04 17.13
CA THR A 39 18.42 -19.12 18.20
C THR A 39 17.21 -18.24 17.90
N GLY A 40 16.09 -18.53 18.55
CA GLY A 40 14.84 -17.79 18.40
C GLY A 40 13.81 -18.56 17.57
N TYR A 41 12.93 -17.81 16.92
CA TYR A 41 11.81 -18.36 16.17
C TYR A 41 12.06 -18.25 14.68
N ASP A 42 11.55 -19.20 13.92
CA ASP A 42 11.59 -19.18 12.46
C ASP A 42 11.08 -17.84 11.90
N SER A 43 11.71 -17.31 10.84
CA SER A 43 11.53 -15.97 10.25
C SER A 43 11.99 -14.74 11.06
N ILE A 44 12.29 -14.91 12.35
CA ILE A 44 12.85 -13.84 13.22
C ILE A 44 14.05 -14.34 14.03
N GLY A 45 14.71 -15.40 13.55
CA GLY A 45 15.87 -16.00 14.18
C GLY A 45 17.06 -15.07 14.18
N THR A 46 17.98 -15.30 15.11
CA THR A 46 19.24 -14.58 15.23
C THR A 46 20.42 -15.54 15.31
N ALA A 47 21.53 -15.21 14.68
CA ALA A 47 22.75 -15.98 14.72
C ALA A 47 23.87 -15.24 15.46
N GLU A 48 24.74 -16.00 16.09
CA GLU A 48 25.93 -15.50 16.76
C GLU A 48 27.14 -16.35 16.37
N VAL A 49 28.28 -15.68 16.17
CA VAL A 49 29.59 -16.31 15.99
C VAL A 49 30.40 -16.11 17.26
N SER A 50 30.92 -17.20 17.82
CA SER A 50 31.73 -17.18 19.04
C SER A 50 32.99 -18.03 18.90
N LEU A 51 34.06 -17.61 19.59
CA LEU A 51 35.29 -18.40 19.71
C LEU A 51 35.26 -19.28 20.97
N ASP A 52 35.60 -20.56 20.85
CA ASP A 52 35.72 -21.49 21.97
C ASP A 52 37.08 -21.33 22.67
N TYR A 53 37.24 -20.21 23.39
CA TYR A 53 38.45 -19.90 24.15
C TYR A 53 38.83 -20.99 25.15
N LYS A 54 37.85 -21.69 25.73
CA LYS A 54 38.09 -22.76 26.72
C LYS A 54 38.74 -23.98 26.06
N LYS A 55 38.18 -24.44 24.94
CA LYS A 55 38.76 -25.53 24.16
C LYS A 55 40.13 -25.14 23.62
N PHE A 56 40.27 -23.92 23.09
CA PHE A 56 41.54 -23.42 22.56
C PHE A 56 42.64 -23.36 23.61
N GLU A 57 42.34 -22.81 24.79
CA GLU A 57 43.28 -22.77 25.91
C GLU A 57 43.64 -24.18 26.42
N LYS A 58 42.69 -25.10 26.49
CA LYS A 58 42.97 -26.49 26.89
C LYS A 58 43.97 -27.14 25.92
N ASP A 59 43.78 -26.92 24.62
CA ASP A 59 44.58 -27.57 23.58
C ASP A 59 45.95 -26.89 23.37
N TYR A 60 46.01 -25.56 23.55
CA TYR A 60 47.18 -24.75 23.22
C TYR A 60 47.75 -23.84 24.32
N GLY A 61 47.09 -23.66 25.47
CA GLY A 61 47.53 -22.70 26.51
C GLY A 61 48.91 -22.98 27.11
N LYS A 62 49.33 -24.25 27.15
CA LYS A 62 50.71 -24.63 27.51
C LYS A 62 51.68 -24.59 26.32
N LYS A 63 51.17 -24.60 25.09
CA LYS A 63 51.94 -24.77 23.85
C LYS A 63 52.21 -23.44 23.13
N ILE A 64 51.32 -22.46 23.23
CA ILE A 64 51.45 -21.13 22.64
C ILE A 64 51.89 -20.18 23.75
N LYS A 65 52.96 -19.44 23.50
CA LYS A 65 53.52 -18.44 24.42
C LYS A 65 53.86 -17.19 23.65
N PHE A 66 53.78 -16.06 24.34
CA PHE A 66 54.20 -14.78 23.79
C PHE A 66 55.72 -14.76 23.67
N ASN A 67 56.22 -14.61 22.45
CA ASN A 67 57.64 -14.72 22.13
C ASN A 67 58.46 -13.55 22.70
N LYS A 68 57.88 -12.34 22.69
CA LYS A 68 58.58 -11.11 23.12
C LYS A 68 58.22 -10.73 24.56
N LYS A 69 58.63 -11.54 25.54
CA LYS A 69 58.21 -11.41 26.95
C LYS A 69 58.33 -9.99 27.52
N GLU A 70 59.39 -9.26 27.18
CA GLU A 70 59.65 -7.89 27.66
C GLU A 70 58.61 -6.88 27.13
N SER A 71 58.09 -7.07 25.91
CA SER A 71 57.09 -6.18 25.31
C SER A 71 55.65 -6.65 25.51
N ARG A 72 55.43 -7.76 26.22
CA ARG A 72 54.11 -8.34 26.42
C ARG A 72 53.17 -7.38 27.15
N HIS A 73 53.68 -6.70 28.17
CA HIS A 73 52.89 -5.74 28.94
C HIS A 73 52.35 -4.61 28.05
N ASP A 74 53.21 -4.07 27.20
CA ASP A 74 52.84 -2.97 26.30
C ASP A 74 51.89 -3.45 25.20
N PHE A 75 52.14 -4.64 24.63
CA PHE A 75 51.26 -5.25 23.64
C PHE A 75 49.83 -5.45 24.16
N VAL A 76 49.69 -6.00 25.38
CA VAL A 76 48.39 -6.22 26.03
C VAL A 76 47.69 -4.89 26.32
N LYS A 77 48.45 -3.86 26.73
CA LYS A 77 47.92 -2.52 26.99
C LYS A 77 47.44 -1.83 25.70
N GLU A 78 48.20 -1.97 24.60
CA GLU A 78 47.85 -1.42 23.28
C GLU A 78 46.52 -1.98 22.77
N HIS A 79 46.28 -3.28 22.98
CA HIS A 79 45.03 -3.94 22.60
C HIS A 79 43.91 -3.83 23.65
N SER A 80 44.11 -3.06 24.73
CA SER A 80 43.15 -2.91 25.83
C SER A 80 42.74 -4.23 26.51
N LEU A 81 43.66 -5.21 26.55
CA LEU A 81 43.43 -6.54 27.13
C LEU A 81 43.96 -6.62 28.58
N LYS A 82 43.59 -7.68 29.30
CA LYS A 82 44.03 -7.89 30.70
C LYS A 82 45.44 -8.47 30.75
N SER A 83 46.32 -7.90 31.57
CA SER A 83 47.71 -8.38 31.76
C SER A 83 47.80 -9.85 32.19
N SER A 84 46.80 -10.35 32.91
CA SER A 84 46.68 -11.74 33.37
C SER A 84 46.13 -12.72 32.34
N MET A 85 45.74 -12.28 31.14
CA MET A 85 45.18 -13.16 30.10
C MET A 85 46.23 -14.15 29.60
N ASP A 86 45.85 -15.40 29.32
CA ASP A 86 46.77 -16.41 28.78
C ASP A 86 47.20 -16.11 27.34
N ASP A 87 48.45 -16.44 27.01
CA ASP A 87 49.03 -16.14 25.68
C ASP A 87 48.26 -16.79 24.52
N SER A 88 47.63 -17.95 24.73
CA SER A 88 46.78 -18.56 23.70
C SER A 88 45.48 -17.78 23.48
N LYS A 89 44.91 -17.17 24.54
CA LYS A 89 43.72 -16.33 24.42
C LYS A 89 44.06 -14.98 23.79
N LEU A 90 45.22 -14.42 24.14
CA LEU A 90 45.75 -13.21 23.48
C LEU A 90 45.84 -13.40 21.97
N LEU A 91 46.35 -14.55 21.50
CA LEU A 91 46.40 -14.84 20.06
C LEU A 91 45.01 -14.82 19.41
N LEU A 92 43.98 -15.40 20.04
CA LEU A 92 42.61 -15.34 19.50
C LEU A 92 42.09 -13.90 19.46
N ASP A 93 42.23 -13.15 20.56
CA ASP A 93 41.70 -11.78 20.68
C ASP A 93 42.40 -10.76 19.76
N THR A 94 43.69 -10.95 19.47
CA THR A 94 44.46 -9.98 18.67
C THR A 94 44.63 -10.39 17.22
N CYS A 95 44.54 -11.68 16.90
CA CYS A 95 44.86 -12.18 15.57
C CYS A 95 43.67 -12.74 14.81
N VAL A 96 42.50 -12.92 15.42
CA VAL A 96 41.34 -13.55 14.75
C VAL A 96 40.15 -12.59 14.76
N GLN A 97 39.56 -12.38 13.60
CA GLN A 97 38.34 -11.59 13.41
C GLN A 97 37.33 -12.41 12.60
N THR A 98 36.06 -12.26 12.95
CA THR A 98 34.94 -12.92 12.27
C THR A 98 33.92 -11.88 11.85
N GLU A 99 33.42 -11.98 10.62
CA GLU A 99 32.37 -11.12 10.06
C GLU A 99 31.24 -12.01 9.56
N ILE A 100 30.01 -11.74 10.00
CA ILE A 100 28.80 -12.48 9.61
C ILE A 100 28.02 -11.64 8.59
N ASP A 101 27.55 -12.26 7.50
CA ASP A 101 26.82 -11.58 6.44
C ASP A 101 25.38 -11.21 6.81
N ASN A 102 24.70 -12.07 7.56
CA ASN A 102 23.39 -11.82 8.14
C ASN A 102 23.23 -12.49 9.51
N ASP A 103 22.81 -11.73 10.52
CA ASP A 103 22.64 -12.19 11.90
C ASP A 103 21.19 -12.15 12.41
N LYS A 104 20.23 -11.74 11.57
CA LYS A 104 18.83 -11.47 11.95
C LYS A 104 17.84 -11.88 10.87
N HIS A 105 16.57 -11.98 11.24
CA HIS A 105 15.46 -12.35 10.35
C HIS A 105 15.68 -13.71 9.66
N LEU A 106 16.33 -14.62 10.39
CA LEU A 106 16.71 -15.93 9.88
C LEU A 106 15.55 -16.91 9.98
N SER A 107 15.50 -17.83 9.03
CA SER A 107 14.59 -18.97 8.95
C SER A 107 15.37 -20.29 8.89
N ASN A 108 14.74 -21.39 9.29
CA ASN A 108 15.30 -22.72 9.12
C ASN A 108 15.57 -22.98 7.63
N GLY A 109 16.80 -23.40 7.29
CA GLY A 109 17.28 -23.60 5.93
C GLY A 109 17.98 -22.39 5.30
N ASP A 110 17.99 -21.22 5.96
CA ASP A 110 18.81 -20.09 5.52
C ASP A 110 20.31 -20.44 5.65
N VAL A 111 21.13 -19.91 4.76
CA VAL A 111 22.58 -20.12 4.79
C VAL A 111 23.27 -18.81 5.15
N ILE A 112 24.07 -18.86 6.22
CA ILE A 112 24.88 -17.75 6.73
C ILE A 112 26.33 -18.00 6.37
N ASN A 113 27.02 -16.94 5.93
CA ASN A 113 28.45 -16.98 5.66
C ASN A 113 29.21 -16.20 6.73
N VAL A 114 30.15 -16.87 7.39
CA VAL A 114 31.08 -16.27 8.34
C VAL A 114 32.44 -16.17 7.69
N LYS A 115 32.86 -14.95 7.42
CA LYS A 115 34.20 -14.66 6.93
C LYS A 115 35.17 -14.64 8.08
N VAL A 116 36.24 -15.42 7.97
CA VAL A 116 37.30 -15.49 8.98
C VAL A 116 38.54 -14.80 8.45
N SER A 117 39.01 -13.77 9.16
CA SER A 117 40.24 -13.07 8.81
C SER A 117 41.24 -13.13 9.96
N CYS A 118 42.52 -13.28 9.62
CA CYS A 118 43.57 -13.37 10.61
C CYS A 118 44.73 -12.41 10.34
N ASP A 119 45.28 -11.81 11.38
CA ASP A 119 46.56 -11.10 11.31
C ASP A 119 47.71 -12.11 11.40
N GLU A 120 48.08 -12.66 10.24
CA GLU A 120 49.12 -13.69 10.14
C GLU A 120 50.51 -13.19 10.52
N GLU A 121 50.82 -11.91 10.28
CA GLU A 121 52.11 -11.35 10.63
C GLU A 121 52.22 -11.17 12.15
N LEU A 122 51.16 -10.66 12.80
CA LEU A 122 51.11 -10.57 14.26
C LEU A 122 51.18 -11.97 14.91
N ALA A 123 50.39 -12.93 14.42
CA ALA A 123 50.38 -14.31 14.92
C ALA A 123 51.77 -14.95 14.84
N LYS A 124 52.49 -14.71 13.75
CA LYS A 124 53.84 -15.22 13.53
C LYS A 124 54.88 -14.49 14.38
N GLU A 125 54.85 -13.17 14.43
CA GLU A 125 55.83 -12.34 15.12
C GLU A 125 55.76 -12.52 16.64
N TYR A 126 54.56 -12.45 17.21
CA TYR A 126 54.37 -12.41 18.65
C TYR A 126 54.10 -13.78 19.28
N PHE A 127 53.60 -14.75 18.51
CA PHE A 127 53.24 -16.08 19.04
C PHE A 127 53.94 -17.25 18.33
N GLY A 128 54.62 -17.01 17.20
CA GLY A 128 55.31 -18.06 16.45
C GLY A 128 54.36 -19.08 15.81
N VAL A 129 53.12 -18.65 15.55
CA VAL A 129 52.03 -19.50 15.06
C VAL A 129 51.75 -19.18 13.59
N LYS A 130 51.44 -20.23 12.81
CA LYS A 130 50.78 -20.11 11.51
C LYS A 130 49.32 -20.52 11.68
N LEU A 131 48.39 -19.62 11.36
CA LEU A 131 46.96 -19.91 11.42
C LEU A 131 46.52 -20.55 10.09
N ASN A 132 45.65 -21.55 10.20
CA ASN A 132 44.92 -22.14 9.08
C ASN A 132 43.44 -22.00 9.38
N TYR A 133 42.70 -21.36 8.48
CA TYR A 133 41.30 -21.01 8.67
C TYR A 133 40.60 -21.03 7.32
N SER A 134 39.30 -21.26 7.36
CA SER A 134 38.42 -21.13 6.21
C SER A 134 37.18 -20.33 6.60
N ASP A 135 36.55 -19.70 5.60
CA ASP A 135 35.21 -19.14 5.77
C ASP A 135 34.24 -20.28 6.07
N ILE A 136 33.23 -20.00 6.90
CA ILE A 136 32.26 -20.99 7.38
C ILE A 136 30.92 -20.72 6.73
N GLU A 137 30.36 -21.75 6.11
CA GLU A 137 28.98 -21.78 5.67
C GLU A 137 28.15 -22.52 6.73
N TYR A 138 27.13 -21.87 7.29
CA TYR A 138 26.26 -22.43 8.31
C TYR A 138 24.81 -22.42 7.83
N GLU A 139 24.23 -23.61 7.65
CA GLU A 139 22.80 -23.79 7.42
C GLU A 139 22.07 -23.64 8.75
N VAL A 140 21.16 -22.67 8.83
CA VAL A 140 20.37 -22.36 10.02
C VAL A 140 19.39 -23.50 10.28
N ASP A 141 19.46 -24.05 11.47
CA ASP A 141 18.56 -25.09 11.94
C ASP A 141 18.13 -24.86 13.39
N GLY A 142 17.07 -25.57 13.82
CA GLY A 142 16.63 -25.59 15.21
C GLY A 142 15.93 -24.32 15.70
N LEU A 143 15.55 -23.39 14.82
CA LEU A 143 14.65 -22.29 15.17
C LEU A 143 13.24 -22.82 15.45
N GLU A 144 12.58 -22.28 16.46
CA GLU A 144 11.22 -22.69 16.85
C GLU A 144 10.19 -22.24 15.81
N GLU A 145 9.37 -23.16 15.31
CA GLU A 145 8.25 -22.82 14.43
C GLU A 145 7.15 -22.08 15.20
N VAL A 146 6.55 -21.07 14.57
CA VAL A 146 5.49 -20.25 15.15
C VAL A 146 4.30 -20.14 14.21
N ASP A 147 3.10 -20.06 14.78
CA ASP A 147 1.88 -19.91 13.99
C ASP A 147 1.85 -18.56 13.25
N LYS A 148 1.05 -18.48 12.19
CA LYS A 148 0.84 -17.25 11.42
C LYS A 148 -0.45 -16.58 11.85
N PHE A 149 -0.39 -15.25 12.02
CA PHE A 149 -1.54 -14.41 12.33
C PHE A 149 -1.74 -13.39 11.22
N ASN A 150 -2.90 -13.44 10.56
CA ASN A 150 -3.30 -12.40 9.62
C ASN A 150 -4.22 -11.38 10.33
N PRO A 151 -3.77 -10.14 10.57
CA PRO A 151 -4.61 -9.13 11.22
C PRO A 151 -5.83 -8.74 10.38
N PHE A 152 -5.76 -8.90 9.05
CA PHE A 152 -6.85 -8.50 8.15
C PHE A 152 -8.03 -9.47 8.10
N ASP A 153 -7.91 -10.64 8.74
CA ASP A 153 -9.03 -11.58 8.93
C ASP A 153 -9.95 -11.13 10.08
N TYR A 154 -9.51 -10.17 10.89
CA TYR A 154 -10.18 -9.70 12.11
C TYR A 154 -10.55 -8.22 12.07
N ILE A 155 -10.55 -7.62 10.87
CA ILE A 155 -11.10 -6.29 10.65
C ILE A 155 -12.10 -6.30 9.51
N THR A 156 -12.96 -5.30 9.50
CA THR A 156 -13.78 -4.94 8.34
C THR A 156 -13.53 -3.48 7.99
N VAL A 157 -13.45 -3.17 6.69
CA VAL A 157 -13.40 -1.79 6.20
C VAL A 157 -14.75 -1.44 5.62
N GLU A 158 -15.45 -0.52 6.26
CA GLU A 158 -16.76 -0.03 5.84
C GLU A 158 -16.62 1.30 5.11
N PHE A 159 -17.26 1.41 3.96
CA PHE A 159 -17.33 2.64 3.19
C PHE A 159 -18.70 3.28 3.37
N SER A 160 -18.71 4.58 3.70
CA SER A 160 -19.97 5.32 3.93
C SER A 160 -19.92 6.74 3.36
N GLY A 161 -21.06 7.22 2.88
CA GLY A 161 -21.21 8.50 2.20
C GLY A 161 -21.58 8.33 0.73
N THR A 162 -21.43 9.40 -0.03
CA THR A 162 -21.76 9.45 -1.47
C THR A 162 -20.51 9.76 -2.25
N SER A 163 -20.16 8.93 -3.23
CA SER A 163 -18.99 9.14 -4.09
C SER A 163 -19.11 10.48 -4.84
N PRO A 164 -18.06 11.34 -4.82
CA PRO A 164 -16.67 11.06 -4.43
C PRO A 164 -16.32 11.34 -2.96
N TYR A 165 -17.28 11.69 -2.10
CA TYR A 165 -17.07 12.08 -0.71
C TYR A 165 -17.30 10.92 0.27
N VAL A 166 -16.76 9.75 -0.04
CA VAL A 166 -16.89 8.56 0.80
C VAL A 166 -15.79 8.55 1.86
N ASN A 167 -16.15 8.12 3.06
CA ASN A 167 -15.22 7.87 4.17
C ASN A 167 -15.03 6.36 4.37
N ALA A 168 -13.82 5.97 4.75
CA ALA A 168 -13.51 4.60 5.17
C ALA A 168 -13.46 4.53 6.70
N HIS A 169 -14.07 3.50 7.26
CA HIS A 169 -14.02 3.20 8.68
C HIS A 169 -13.49 1.78 8.89
N ILE A 170 -12.49 1.63 9.74
CA ILE A 170 -11.91 0.34 10.09
C ILE A 170 -12.52 -0.10 11.41
N ASN A 171 -13.29 -1.19 11.38
CA ASN A 171 -13.80 -1.84 12.57
C ASN A 171 -12.94 -3.06 12.90
N GLU A 172 -12.49 -3.14 14.15
CA GLU A 172 -11.66 -4.22 14.65
C GLU A 172 -12.49 -5.21 15.49
N ASP A 173 -12.20 -6.51 15.39
CA ASP A 173 -12.74 -7.50 16.31
C ASP A 173 -12.14 -7.31 17.70
N SER A 174 -12.87 -6.60 18.56
CA SER A 174 -12.49 -6.33 19.96
C SER A 174 -12.23 -7.60 20.80
N GLY A 175 -12.71 -8.77 20.36
CA GLY A 175 -12.45 -10.06 20.99
C GLY A 175 -11.06 -10.63 20.69
N ARG A 176 -10.40 -10.16 19.62
CA ARG A 176 -9.10 -10.68 19.19
C ARG A 176 -7.96 -10.04 19.98
N LYS A 177 -7.29 -10.85 20.82
CA LYS A 177 -6.25 -10.39 21.76
C LYS A 177 -5.03 -9.75 21.06
N GLU A 178 -4.63 -10.28 19.90
CA GLU A 178 -3.48 -9.84 19.09
C GLU A 178 -3.63 -8.41 18.61
N LEU A 179 -4.87 -7.98 18.32
CA LEU A 179 -5.16 -6.63 17.84
C LEU A 179 -4.87 -5.55 18.89
N LYS A 180 -4.70 -5.91 20.18
CA LYS A 180 -4.31 -4.94 21.23
C LYS A 180 -2.94 -4.31 21.00
N ASP A 181 -2.07 -5.00 20.26
CA ASP A 181 -0.71 -4.56 19.95
C ASP A 181 -0.52 -4.25 18.45
N ILE A 182 -1.63 -4.12 17.72
CA ILE A 182 -1.65 -3.77 16.31
C ILE A 182 -2.55 -2.56 16.14
N TYR A 183 -2.12 -1.59 15.34
CA TYR A 183 -2.99 -0.52 14.89
C TYR A 183 -3.02 -0.49 13.37
N PHE A 184 -4.16 -0.07 12.83
CA PHE A 184 -4.39 0.00 11.40
C PHE A 184 -4.33 1.44 10.89
N GLU A 185 -3.74 1.63 9.72
CA GLU A 185 -3.63 2.91 9.05
C GLU A 185 -4.02 2.74 7.59
N ALA A 186 -5.10 3.42 7.16
CA ALA A 186 -5.44 3.51 5.75
C ALA A 186 -4.65 4.64 5.09
N GLU A 187 -4.24 4.45 3.84
CA GLU A 187 -3.59 5.49 3.03
C GLU A 187 -4.48 6.73 2.83
N LYS A 188 -5.81 6.53 2.86
CA LYS A 188 -6.83 7.55 2.67
C LYS A 188 -8.12 7.17 3.40
N ASN A 189 -8.67 8.10 4.19
CA ASN A 189 -9.87 7.87 5.00
C ASN A 189 -11.10 8.66 4.54
N SER A 190 -10.96 9.58 3.58
CA SER A 190 -12.05 10.45 3.11
C SER A 190 -11.85 10.80 1.63
N ASN A 191 -12.91 11.32 1.00
CA ASN A 191 -12.93 11.68 -0.43
C ASN A 191 -12.60 10.50 -1.36
N ILE A 192 -13.03 9.29 -0.97
CA ILE A 192 -12.80 8.06 -1.72
C ILE A 192 -13.88 7.93 -2.80
N LYS A 193 -13.50 7.57 -4.03
CA LYS A 193 -14.42 7.40 -5.15
C LYS A 193 -14.96 5.97 -5.19
N LEU A 194 -16.18 5.80 -5.70
CA LEU A 194 -16.70 4.48 -6.06
C LEU A 194 -15.72 3.79 -7.03
N GLY A 195 -15.30 2.58 -6.70
CA GLY A 195 -14.34 1.78 -7.45
C GLY A 195 -12.86 2.03 -7.10
N GLU A 196 -12.54 3.06 -6.29
CA GLU A 196 -11.18 3.32 -5.81
C GLU A 196 -10.74 2.26 -4.79
N GLU A 197 -9.48 1.82 -4.86
CA GLU A 197 -8.88 0.95 -3.84
C GLU A 197 -8.20 1.80 -2.75
N VAL A 198 -8.36 1.39 -1.50
CA VAL A 198 -7.69 1.96 -0.32
C VAL A 198 -6.81 0.88 0.31
N GLU A 199 -5.50 1.12 0.38
CA GLU A 199 -4.55 0.28 1.12
C GLU A 199 -4.64 0.56 2.63
N VAL A 200 -4.87 -0.49 3.42
CA VAL A 200 -4.79 -0.47 4.88
C VAL A 200 -3.54 -1.24 5.32
N ARG A 201 -2.74 -0.62 6.19
CA ARG A 201 -1.51 -1.19 6.75
C ARG A 201 -1.71 -1.56 8.22
N ALA A 202 -1.25 -2.75 8.60
CA ALA A 202 -1.21 -3.20 9.98
C ALA A 202 0.19 -2.96 10.55
N LYS A 203 0.27 -2.24 11.67
CA LYS A 203 1.54 -1.89 12.32
C LYS A 203 1.53 -2.38 13.76
N GLN A 204 2.61 -3.06 14.15
CA GLN A 204 2.80 -3.50 15.53
C GLN A 204 3.33 -2.33 16.38
N ASN A 205 2.88 -2.24 17.62
CA ASN A 205 3.42 -1.32 18.62
C ASN A 205 4.50 -1.97 19.52
N ILE A 206 4.71 -3.29 19.36
CA ILE A 206 5.74 -4.09 20.04
C ILE A 206 6.67 -4.77 19.01
N SER A 207 7.77 -5.35 19.50
CA SER A 207 8.69 -6.11 18.63
C SER A 207 8.09 -7.46 18.21
N ASN A 208 8.53 -8.01 17.08
CA ASN A 208 8.09 -9.34 16.62
C ASN A 208 8.34 -10.44 17.67
N ARG A 209 9.48 -10.39 18.38
CA ARG A 209 9.79 -11.36 19.44
C ARG A 209 8.80 -11.27 20.60
N GLU A 210 8.49 -10.05 21.06
CA GLU A 210 7.50 -9.83 22.11
C GLU A 210 6.09 -10.27 21.67
N PHE A 211 5.73 -10.04 20.40
CA PHE A 211 4.46 -10.48 19.84
C PHE A 211 4.34 -12.02 19.84
N VAL A 212 5.41 -12.73 19.42
CA VAL A 212 5.47 -14.19 19.50
C VAL A 212 5.39 -14.69 20.94
N GLU A 213 6.15 -14.12 21.87
CA GLU A 213 6.14 -14.52 23.29
C GLU A 213 4.75 -14.34 23.93
N LYS A 214 3.99 -13.32 23.51
CA LYS A 214 2.67 -13.01 24.05
C LYS A 214 1.54 -13.81 23.39
N TYR A 215 1.64 -14.06 22.09
CA TYR A 215 0.53 -14.59 21.30
C TYR A 215 0.78 -15.96 20.67
N GLY A 216 2.04 -16.40 20.59
CA GLY A 216 2.45 -17.67 19.97
C GLY A 216 2.45 -17.65 18.45
N SER A 217 2.42 -16.46 17.84
CA SER A 217 2.29 -16.30 16.39
C SER A 217 3.07 -15.10 15.86
N ILE A 218 3.37 -15.07 14.58
CA ILE A 218 3.93 -13.92 13.86
C ILE A 218 2.94 -13.34 12.86
N ILE A 219 2.98 -12.01 12.64
CA ILE A 219 2.17 -11.37 11.61
C ILE A 219 2.59 -11.86 10.21
N SER A 220 1.63 -12.37 9.44
CA SER A 220 1.87 -12.88 8.09
C SER A 220 1.61 -11.88 6.97
N GLU A 221 0.79 -10.85 7.23
CA GLU A 221 0.40 -9.84 6.24
C GLU A 221 0.37 -8.46 6.90
N THR A 222 1.01 -7.47 6.27
CA THR A 222 1.18 -6.11 6.82
C THR A 222 0.45 -5.03 6.03
N SER A 223 -0.09 -5.34 4.85
CA SER A 223 -1.02 -4.48 4.14
C SER A 223 -2.01 -5.25 3.29
N LYS A 224 -3.22 -4.68 3.12
CA LYS A 224 -4.29 -5.22 2.28
C LYS A 224 -5.09 -4.08 1.65
N LYS A 225 -5.53 -4.26 0.41
CA LYS A 225 -6.34 -3.28 -0.32
C LYS A 225 -7.83 -3.60 -0.23
N TYR A 226 -8.63 -2.56 -0.07
CA TYR A 226 -10.09 -2.61 0.01
C TYR A 226 -10.68 -1.72 -1.07
N LYS A 227 -11.50 -2.29 -1.94
CA LYS A 227 -12.17 -1.54 -3.00
C LYS A 227 -13.45 -0.89 -2.47
N CYS A 228 -13.61 0.40 -2.71
CA CYS A 228 -14.82 1.15 -2.39
C CYS A 228 -15.96 0.70 -3.31
N GLU A 229 -16.89 -0.07 -2.77
CA GLU A 229 -18.05 -0.60 -3.49
C GLU A 229 -19.31 -0.43 -2.64
N GLY A 230 -20.48 -0.54 -3.27
CA GLY A 230 -21.74 -0.51 -2.54
C GLY A 230 -22.09 0.84 -1.89
N VAL A 231 -21.63 1.94 -2.48
CA VAL A 231 -21.96 3.31 -2.06
C VAL A 231 -22.73 4.05 -3.14
N ASP A 232 -23.57 4.97 -2.71
CA ASP A 232 -24.30 5.86 -3.61
C ASP A 232 -23.33 6.85 -4.29
N PHE A 233 -23.72 7.43 -5.42
CA PHE A 233 -22.84 8.32 -6.17
C PHE A 233 -23.59 9.43 -6.89
N TYR A 234 -22.95 10.60 -7.02
CA TYR A 234 -23.45 11.64 -7.92
C TYR A 234 -23.29 11.20 -9.36
N ILE A 235 -24.36 11.34 -10.14
CA ILE A 235 -24.37 11.05 -11.58
C ILE A 235 -23.33 11.92 -12.28
N LYS A 236 -22.46 11.31 -13.08
CA LYS A 236 -21.42 11.98 -13.87
C LYS A 236 -21.68 11.95 -15.36
N SER A 237 -22.44 10.97 -15.82
CA SER A 237 -22.72 10.77 -17.24
C SER A 237 -24.17 10.41 -17.53
N THR A 238 -24.61 10.62 -18.78
CA THR A 238 -25.92 10.14 -19.25
C THR A 238 -26.08 8.63 -19.17
N THR A 239 -24.98 7.86 -19.24
CA THR A 239 -24.99 6.40 -19.15
C THR A 239 -25.08 5.88 -17.71
N ASP A 240 -24.92 6.75 -16.72
CA ASP A 240 -25.00 6.36 -15.31
C ASP A 240 -26.44 6.12 -14.86
N ILE A 241 -27.42 6.69 -15.57
CA ILE A 241 -28.83 6.68 -15.18
C ILE A 241 -29.52 5.43 -15.76
N PRO A 242 -29.97 4.48 -14.91
CA PRO A 242 -30.71 3.32 -15.38
C PRO A 242 -32.05 3.73 -16.01
N GLU A 243 -32.56 2.91 -16.94
CA GLU A 243 -33.80 3.19 -17.66
C GLU A 243 -35.00 3.46 -16.72
N SER A 244 -35.10 2.73 -15.60
CA SER A 244 -36.14 2.94 -14.60
C SER A 244 -36.10 4.35 -14.00
N SER A 245 -34.94 4.77 -13.50
CA SER A 245 -34.72 6.12 -12.97
C SER A 245 -34.91 7.19 -14.04
N MET A 246 -34.47 6.92 -15.28
CA MET A 246 -34.66 7.84 -16.39
C MET A 246 -36.15 8.09 -16.68
N ASN A 247 -36.99 7.06 -16.69
CA ASN A 247 -38.42 7.19 -16.91
C ASN A 247 -39.11 8.02 -15.81
N GLU A 248 -38.67 7.88 -14.57
CA GLU A 248 -39.14 8.70 -13.45
C GLU A 248 -38.73 10.17 -13.59
N LEU A 249 -37.47 10.43 -13.97
CA LEU A 249 -36.98 11.79 -14.22
C LEU A 249 -37.71 12.46 -15.40
N ILE A 250 -37.98 11.71 -16.47
CA ILE A 250 -38.78 12.17 -17.61
C ILE A 250 -40.20 12.56 -17.12
N SER A 251 -40.83 11.68 -16.36
CA SER A 251 -42.20 11.93 -15.85
C SER A 251 -42.24 13.13 -14.91
N ALA A 252 -41.24 13.27 -14.03
CA ALA A 252 -41.12 14.38 -13.10
C ALA A 252 -40.92 15.72 -13.82
N GLY A 253 -40.06 15.76 -14.84
CA GLY A 253 -39.84 16.96 -15.63
C GLY A 253 -41.04 17.35 -16.48
N GLU A 254 -41.70 16.39 -17.14
CA GLU A 254 -42.94 16.65 -17.88
C GLU A 254 -44.03 17.23 -16.96
N SER A 255 -44.21 16.65 -15.77
CA SER A 255 -45.18 17.16 -14.78
C SER A 255 -44.87 18.61 -14.40
N LYS A 256 -43.60 18.95 -14.15
CA LYS A 256 -43.21 20.33 -13.80
C LYS A 256 -43.47 21.32 -14.93
N ILE A 257 -43.22 20.94 -16.18
CA ILE A 257 -43.53 21.79 -17.34
C ILE A 257 -45.05 21.98 -17.46
N ARG A 258 -45.83 20.90 -17.27
CA ARG A 258 -47.29 20.94 -17.35
C ARG A 258 -47.91 21.81 -16.26
N ASP A 259 -47.44 21.69 -15.03
CA ASP A 259 -47.88 22.52 -13.90
C ASP A 259 -47.64 24.01 -14.23
N TYR A 260 -46.44 24.35 -14.69
CA TYR A 260 -46.13 25.71 -15.10
C TYR A 260 -47.04 26.23 -16.20
N ILE A 261 -47.31 25.43 -17.23
CA ILE A 261 -48.21 25.83 -18.32
C ILE A 261 -49.61 26.12 -17.78
N ASN A 262 -50.14 25.24 -16.94
CA ASN A 262 -51.47 25.43 -16.32
C ASN A 262 -51.54 26.69 -15.47
N ASP A 263 -50.46 27.00 -14.75
CA ASP A 263 -50.41 28.13 -13.83
C ASP A 263 -50.14 29.48 -14.52
N ASN A 264 -49.38 29.48 -15.63
CA ASN A 264 -48.84 30.71 -16.21
C ASN A 264 -49.35 31.04 -17.62
N TRP A 265 -49.81 30.06 -18.40
CA TRP A 265 -50.32 30.34 -19.74
C TRP A 265 -51.73 30.94 -19.67
N SER A 266 -51.97 31.95 -20.51
CA SER A 266 -53.32 32.52 -20.65
C SER A 266 -54.35 31.55 -21.25
N LYS A 267 -53.88 30.55 -22.01
CA LYS A 267 -54.67 29.49 -22.65
C LYS A 267 -53.94 28.15 -22.58
N PRO A 268 -53.88 27.50 -21.40
CA PRO A 268 -53.18 26.22 -21.24
C PRO A 268 -53.76 25.11 -22.11
N GLU A 269 -55.04 25.19 -22.48
CA GLU A 269 -55.71 24.27 -23.41
C GLU A 269 -55.11 24.25 -24.82
N ASN A 270 -54.29 25.26 -25.18
CA ASN A 270 -53.60 25.32 -26.47
C ASN A 270 -52.32 24.47 -26.53
N LEU A 271 -51.92 23.84 -25.42
CA LEU A 271 -50.81 22.88 -25.42
C LEU A 271 -51.18 21.64 -26.26
N ILE A 272 -50.34 21.31 -27.25
CA ILE A 272 -50.51 20.13 -28.10
C ILE A 272 -49.75 18.95 -27.51
N SER A 273 -48.46 19.14 -27.18
CA SER A 273 -47.63 18.07 -26.62
C SER A 273 -46.41 18.59 -25.86
N ILE A 274 -45.95 17.78 -24.90
CA ILE A 274 -44.63 17.88 -24.27
C ILE A 274 -43.94 16.56 -24.58
N LYS A 275 -42.79 16.58 -25.27
CA LYS A 275 -42.07 15.37 -25.68
C LYS A 275 -40.62 15.44 -25.21
N TYR A 276 -40.17 14.44 -24.46
CA TYR A 276 -38.77 14.32 -24.08
C TYR A 276 -37.89 14.10 -25.34
N GLU A 277 -36.83 14.89 -25.47
CA GLU A 277 -35.90 14.83 -26.61
C GLU A 277 -34.52 14.29 -26.23
N GLY A 278 -34.15 14.41 -24.95
CA GLY A 278 -32.85 13.99 -24.45
C GLY A 278 -32.42 14.82 -23.25
N ASN A 279 -31.17 14.65 -22.84
CA ASN A 279 -30.65 15.30 -21.65
C ASN A 279 -29.18 15.68 -21.76
N TYR A 280 -28.77 16.63 -20.92
CA TYR A 280 -27.38 16.91 -20.60
C TYR A 280 -27.11 16.51 -19.15
N VAL A 281 -25.97 15.88 -18.91
CA VAL A 281 -25.42 15.67 -17.56
C VAL A 281 -24.14 16.47 -17.45
N LEU A 282 -24.11 17.44 -16.56
CA LEU A 282 -22.93 18.22 -16.21
C LEU A 282 -22.36 17.68 -14.91
N SER A 283 -21.08 17.34 -14.88
CA SER A 283 -20.38 16.83 -13.70
C SER A 283 -19.24 17.78 -13.34
N LEU A 284 -19.14 18.16 -12.06
CA LEU A 284 -18.09 19.06 -11.60
C LEU A 284 -16.71 18.48 -11.93
N LYS A 285 -15.81 19.31 -12.46
CA LYS A 285 -14.43 18.90 -12.76
C LYS A 285 -13.70 18.55 -11.47
N GLU A 286 -12.88 17.50 -11.51
CA GLU A 286 -12.25 16.95 -10.30
C GLU A 286 -11.26 17.90 -9.62
N ASP A 287 -10.63 18.79 -10.39
CA ASP A 287 -9.69 19.82 -9.93
C ASP A 287 -10.38 21.15 -9.58
N ASN A 288 -11.71 21.21 -9.69
CA ASN A 288 -12.46 22.42 -9.37
C ASN A 288 -12.57 22.62 -7.85
N THR A 289 -12.15 23.79 -7.38
CA THR A 289 -12.17 24.17 -5.96
C THR A 289 -13.12 25.34 -5.67
N THR A 290 -13.95 25.71 -6.65
CA THR A 290 -14.91 26.82 -6.53
C THR A 290 -15.98 26.47 -5.51
N TRP A 291 -16.15 27.34 -4.52
CA TRP A 291 -17.10 27.12 -3.44
C TRP A 291 -18.54 27.39 -3.87
N GLY A 292 -19.50 26.63 -3.33
CA GLY A 292 -20.93 26.81 -3.57
C GLY A 292 -21.45 26.20 -4.89
N LEU A 293 -20.63 25.41 -5.58
CA LEU A 293 -21.05 24.66 -6.77
C LEU A 293 -21.69 23.32 -6.38
N TYR A 294 -22.62 22.86 -7.21
CA TYR A 294 -23.21 21.52 -7.12
C TYR A 294 -22.30 20.47 -7.80
N ASP A 295 -22.36 19.23 -7.36
CA ASP A 295 -21.61 18.11 -7.93
C ASP A 295 -22.03 17.80 -9.36
N ASN A 296 -23.31 17.97 -9.65
CA ASN A 296 -23.85 17.81 -10.99
C ASN A 296 -25.10 18.65 -11.23
N TYR A 297 -25.40 18.78 -12.52
CA TYR A 297 -26.69 19.22 -13.03
C TYR A 297 -27.16 18.25 -14.11
N VAL A 298 -28.43 17.85 -14.04
CA VAL A 298 -29.08 17.01 -15.04
C VAL A 298 -30.20 17.79 -15.69
N TYR A 299 -29.98 18.25 -16.92
CA TYR A 299 -30.95 18.99 -17.71
C TYR A 299 -31.76 18.01 -18.55
N MET A 300 -33.03 17.83 -18.19
CA MET A 300 -34.00 17.05 -18.95
C MET A 300 -34.67 17.96 -19.97
N VAL A 301 -34.48 17.71 -21.26
CA VAL A 301 -34.91 18.59 -22.35
C VAL A 301 -36.15 18.05 -23.04
N TYR A 302 -37.12 18.94 -23.25
CA TYR A 302 -38.41 18.62 -23.85
C TYR A 302 -38.70 19.55 -25.03
N LYS A 303 -39.23 18.98 -26.11
CA LYS A 303 -39.88 19.72 -27.19
C LYS A 303 -41.34 19.98 -26.81
N ILE A 304 -41.74 21.24 -26.85
CA ILE A 304 -43.10 21.69 -26.59
C ILE A 304 -43.72 22.14 -27.91
N GLN A 305 -44.93 21.67 -28.18
CA GLN A 305 -45.75 22.11 -29.30
C GLN A 305 -47.06 22.69 -28.77
N ALA A 306 -47.45 23.86 -29.29
CA ALA A 306 -48.68 24.54 -28.90
C ALA A 306 -49.25 25.36 -30.06
N THR A 307 -50.51 25.77 -29.92
CA THR A 307 -51.12 26.76 -30.82
C THR A 307 -51.07 28.14 -30.18
N ASN A 308 -50.37 29.07 -30.80
CA ASN A 308 -50.36 30.46 -30.37
C ASN A 308 -51.77 31.07 -30.50
N PRO A 309 -52.26 31.85 -29.52
CA PRO A 309 -53.60 32.42 -29.60
C PRO A 309 -53.74 33.55 -30.62
N ASP A 310 -52.70 34.37 -30.81
CA ASP A 310 -52.69 35.51 -31.75
C ASP A 310 -51.25 35.92 -32.13
N PRO A 311 -50.82 35.76 -33.40
CA PRO A 311 -51.56 35.14 -34.50
C PRO A 311 -51.81 33.65 -34.23
N VAL A 312 -52.89 33.10 -34.79
CA VAL A 312 -53.20 31.67 -34.66
C VAL A 312 -52.23 30.87 -35.54
N GLU A 313 -51.17 30.35 -34.93
CA GLU A 313 -50.16 29.52 -35.60
C GLU A 313 -49.56 28.48 -34.65
N ASN A 314 -48.95 27.44 -35.21
CA ASN A 314 -48.25 26.44 -34.41
C ASN A 314 -46.88 26.97 -33.99
N VAL A 315 -46.58 26.80 -32.71
CA VAL A 315 -45.28 27.12 -32.13
C VAL A 315 -44.64 25.83 -31.65
N GLU A 316 -43.39 25.64 -32.01
CA GLU A 316 -42.53 24.56 -31.55
C GLU A 316 -41.27 25.18 -30.94
N TYR A 317 -40.90 24.71 -29.75
CA TYR A 317 -39.71 25.17 -29.06
C TYR A 317 -39.23 24.13 -28.04
N TYR A 318 -38.10 24.39 -27.39
CA TYR A 318 -37.47 23.51 -26.42
C TYR A 318 -37.43 24.20 -25.06
N ASP A 319 -37.72 23.43 -24.03
CA ASP A 319 -37.65 23.84 -22.63
C ASP A 319 -36.97 22.71 -21.83
N TYR A 320 -36.59 22.99 -20.59
CA TYR A 320 -35.91 22.00 -19.76
C TYR A 320 -36.35 22.05 -18.30
N VAL A 321 -36.08 20.95 -17.61
CA VAL A 321 -36.10 20.88 -16.15
C VAL A 321 -34.73 20.40 -15.69
N CYS A 322 -34.08 21.18 -14.82
CA CYS A 322 -32.76 20.91 -14.28
C CYS A 322 -32.88 20.31 -12.88
N PHE A 323 -32.12 19.25 -12.62
CA PHE A 323 -31.97 18.61 -11.31
C PHE A 323 -30.52 18.80 -10.85
N SER A 324 -30.30 19.46 -9.71
CA SER A 324 -28.97 19.63 -9.14
C SER A 324 -28.67 18.56 -8.09
N ASN A 325 -27.40 18.18 -7.93
CA ASN A 325 -26.96 17.19 -6.94
C ASN A 325 -27.73 15.87 -7.01
N LEU A 326 -28.00 15.36 -8.21
CA LEU A 326 -28.71 14.11 -8.40
C LEU A 326 -27.78 12.91 -8.07
N ILE A 327 -28.21 12.12 -7.09
CA ILE A 327 -27.52 10.92 -6.61
C ILE A 327 -28.25 9.70 -7.16
N LEU A 328 -27.51 8.68 -7.55
CA LEU A 328 -28.03 7.34 -7.76
C LEU A 328 -27.60 6.42 -6.63
N SER A 329 -28.57 5.72 -6.05
CA SER A 329 -28.30 4.71 -5.04
C SER A 329 -27.79 3.41 -5.64
N THR A 330 -27.20 2.55 -4.79
CA THR A 330 -26.81 1.18 -5.18
C THR A 330 -27.94 0.31 -5.76
N LYS A 331 -29.20 0.68 -5.52
CA LYS A 331 -30.39 0.00 -6.06
C LYS A 331 -30.89 0.59 -7.38
N GLY A 332 -30.25 1.64 -7.88
CA GLY A 332 -30.66 2.34 -9.10
C GLY A 332 -31.86 3.26 -8.90
N GLU A 333 -32.15 3.66 -7.66
CA GLU A 333 -33.12 4.71 -7.31
C GLU A 333 -32.40 6.06 -7.21
N TRP A 334 -33.01 7.14 -7.70
CA TRP A 334 -32.42 8.48 -7.63
C TRP A 334 -32.94 9.30 -6.44
N SER A 335 -32.10 10.22 -5.96
CA SER A 335 -32.45 11.18 -4.90
C SER A 335 -31.64 12.47 -5.03
N PHE A 336 -31.94 13.47 -4.21
CA PHE A 336 -31.11 14.67 -4.11
C PHE A 336 -30.05 14.52 -3.02
N GLY A 337 -28.83 14.94 -3.35
CA GLY A 337 -27.79 15.26 -2.38
C GLY A 337 -28.08 16.56 -1.66
N LEU A 338 -27.16 16.94 -0.76
CA LEU A 338 -27.33 18.12 0.07
C LEU A 338 -27.50 19.38 -0.79
N GLY A 339 -28.58 20.14 -0.56
CA GLY A 339 -28.88 21.36 -1.30
C GLY A 339 -29.38 21.14 -2.73
N GLY A 340 -29.53 19.88 -3.18
CA GLY A 340 -30.10 19.55 -4.48
C GLY A 340 -31.58 19.92 -4.58
N TYR A 341 -31.99 20.35 -5.77
CA TYR A 341 -33.36 20.75 -6.05
C TYR A 341 -33.70 20.54 -7.53
N THR A 342 -34.99 20.63 -7.83
CA THR A 342 -35.51 20.72 -9.19
C THR A 342 -35.80 22.17 -9.53
N GLN A 343 -35.31 22.62 -10.68
CA GLN A 343 -35.60 23.92 -11.26
C GLN A 343 -36.19 23.75 -12.65
N LYS A 344 -37.28 24.47 -12.94
CA LYS A 344 -37.72 24.72 -14.31
C LYS A 344 -37.09 26.05 -14.75
N SER A 345 -36.84 26.24 -16.05
CA SER A 345 -36.56 27.58 -16.59
C SER A 345 -37.72 28.52 -16.24
N ASP A 346 -37.52 29.36 -15.23
CA ASP A 346 -38.49 30.37 -14.77
C ASP A 346 -38.08 31.77 -15.23
N ASP A 347 -36.87 31.91 -15.79
CA ASP A 347 -36.35 33.18 -16.27
C ASP A 347 -36.89 33.46 -17.65
N PHE A 348 -37.83 34.40 -17.73
CA PHE A 348 -38.13 35.09 -18.97
C PHE A 348 -37.10 36.20 -19.20
N ASP A 349 -35.83 35.85 -19.29
CA ASP A 349 -34.79 36.77 -19.72
C ASP A 349 -34.72 36.76 -21.26
N ASP A 350 -34.08 37.78 -21.84
CA ASP A 350 -34.03 37.96 -23.30
C ASP A 350 -33.36 36.79 -24.04
N ASN A 351 -32.56 35.97 -23.33
CA ASN A 351 -31.85 34.83 -23.89
C ASN A 351 -32.60 33.49 -23.76
N SER A 352 -33.61 33.40 -22.89
CA SER A 352 -34.35 32.18 -22.54
C SER A 352 -35.84 32.31 -22.85
N SER A 353 -36.20 33.21 -23.77
CA SER A 353 -37.58 33.38 -24.22
C SER A 353 -37.67 34.03 -25.59
N PHE A 354 -38.81 33.88 -26.26
CA PHE A 354 -39.07 34.50 -27.55
C PHE A 354 -40.54 34.90 -27.70
N MET A 355 -40.81 35.82 -28.64
CA MET A 355 -42.15 36.34 -28.90
C MET A 355 -42.77 35.70 -30.15
N VAL A 356 -44.05 35.37 -30.06
CA VAL A 356 -44.90 35.02 -31.21
C VAL A 356 -46.13 35.91 -31.16
N GLY A 357 -46.20 36.90 -32.04
CA GLY A 357 -47.17 37.99 -31.93
C GLY A 357 -47.02 38.72 -30.60
N ASN A 358 -48.09 38.73 -29.79
CA ASN A 358 -48.10 39.37 -28.47
C ASN A 358 -47.83 38.40 -27.31
N TYR A 359 -47.52 37.13 -27.60
CA TYR A 359 -47.31 36.11 -26.58
C TYR A 359 -45.82 35.77 -26.42
N ARG A 360 -45.38 35.70 -25.16
CA ARG A 360 -44.01 35.33 -24.81
C ARG A 360 -43.97 33.86 -24.39
N TYR A 361 -43.04 33.12 -24.96
CA TYR A 361 -42.76 31.73 -24.60
C TYR A 361 -41.40 31.67 -23.89
N GLY A 362 -41.38 31.08 -22.69
CA GLY A 362 -40.14 30.76 -21.97
C GLY A 362 -39.57 29.45 -22.51
N GLY A 363 -38.31 29.49 -22.96
CA GLY A 363 -37.62 28.41 -23.64
C GLY A 363 -36.87 28.91 -24.89
N TYR A 364 -36.40 27.95 -25.69
CA TYR A 364 -35.46 28.15 -26.78
C TYR A 364 -36.04 27.66 -28.10
N GLN A 365 -35.88 28.41 -29.19
CA GLN A 365 -36.41 28.02 -30.50
C GLN A 365 -35.73 26.77 -31.09
N ASP A 366 -34.50 26.48 -30.65
CA ASP A 366 -33.71 25.35 -31.10
C ASP A 366 -32.75 24.84 -30.00
N LEU A 367 -32.31 23.58 -30.13
CA LEU A 367 -31.41 22.93 -29.17
C LEU A 367 -30.04 23.62 -29.05
N LYS A 368 -29.55 24.26 -30.12
CA LYS A 368 -28.26 24.95 -30.10
C LYS A 368 -28.35 26.19 -29.21
N SER A 369 -29.41 26.98 -29.36
CA SER A 369 -29.70 28.13 -28.49
C SER A 369 -29.81 27.72 -27.02
N LEU A 370 -30.50 26.60 -26.72
CA LEU A 370 -30.55 26.04 -25.36
C LEU A 370 -29.16 25.67 -24.83
N MET A 371 -28.36 24.96 -25.64
CA MET A 371 -27.01 24.58 -25.25
C MET A 371 -26.14 25.81 -24.94
N TYR A 372 -26.21 26.86 -25.76
CA TYR A 372 -25.46 28.10 -25.52
C TYR A 372 -25.96 28.90 -24.32
N GLY A 373 -27.27 28.86 -24.05
CA GLY A 373 -27.87 29.56 -22.91
C GLY A 373 -27.59 28.87 -21.57
N GLU A 374 -27.60 27.53 -21.54
CA GLU A 374 -27.65 26.77 -20.29
C GLU A 374 -26.40 25.94 -20.02
N ILE A 375 -25.83 25.36 -21.06
CA ILE A 375 -24.76 24.37 -20.90
C ILE A 375 -23.40 25.03 -21.03
N VAL A 376 -23.19 25.79 -22.10
CA VAL A 376 -21.91 26.48 -22.40
C VAL A 376 -21.42 27.38 -21.25
N PRO A 377 -22.27 28.17 -20.57
CA PRO A 377 -21.82 29.03 -19.48
C PRO A 377 -21.23 28.28 -18.28
N ASN A 378 -21.54 26.98 -18.15
CA ASN A 378 -21.07 26.14 -17.05
C ASN A 378 -19.76 25.40 -17.37
N LEU A 379 -19.30 25.40 -18.63
CA LEU A 379 -18.20 24.53 -19.08
C LEU A 379 -16.82 24.88 -18.49
N ASP A 380 -16.66 26.07 -17.92
CA ASP A 380 -15.44 26.39 -17.17
C ASP A 380 -15.32 25.48 -15.93
N ASN A 381 -16.44 25.19 -15.27
CA ASN A 381 -16.47 24.42 -14.03
C ASN A 381 -16.84 22.95 -14.22
N TYR A 382 -17.59 22.63 -15.27
CA TYR A 382 -18.20 21.31 -15.47
C TYR A 382 -17.71 20.63 -16.74
N ASN A 383 -17.57 19.30 -16.68
CA ASN A 383 -17.60 18.45 -17.86
C ASN A 383 -19.06 18.15 -18.21
N TYR A 384 -19.36 17.76 -19.46
CA TYR A 384 -20.71 17.34 -19.81
C TYR A 384 -20.74 16.11 -20.72
N THR A 385 -21.85 15.39 -20.64
CA THR A 385 -22.27 14.36 -21.60
C THR A 385 -23.70 14.64 -22.04
N THR A 386 -24.10 14.15 -23.22
CA THR A 386 -25.45 14.38 -23.74
C THR A 386 -25.95 13.21 -24.57
N THR A 387 -27.28 13.01 -24.57
CA THR A 387 -27.99 12.11 -25.49
C THR A 387 -28.54 12.84 -26.72
N LEU A 388 -28.50 14.18 -26.72
CA LEU A 388 -28.98 15.00 -27.82
C LEU A 388 -27.96 15.01 -28.96
N SER A 389 -28.44 14.84 -30.19
CA SER A 389 -27.59 14.92 -31.37
C SER A 389 -27.32 16.40 -31.73
N PRO A 390 -26.08 16.79 -32.05
CA PRO A 390 -25.83 18.10 -32.62
C PRO A 390 -26.43 18.11 -34.03
N ASN A 391 -27.53 18.84 -34.20
CA ASN A 391 -28.06 19.14 -35.54
C ASN A 391 -27.19 20.16 -36.25
#